data_AF-A0A938HQ68-F1
#
_entry.id   AF-A0A938HQ68-F1
#
_cell.length_a   1.000
_cell.length_b   1.000
_cell.length_c   1.000
_cell.angle_alpha   90.00
_cell.angle_beta   90.00
_cell.angle_gamma   90.00
#
_symmetry.space_group_name_H-M   'P 1'
#
loop_
_entity.id
_entity.type
_entity.pdbx_description
1 polymer ?
#
loop_
_entity_poly.entity_id
_entity_poly.type
_entity_poly.pdbx_seq_one_letter_code
_entity_poly.pdbx_strand_id
1 'polypeptide(L)'
;MQFGPPRGTDDEEGAEVAMVDSDTKRAGGVDLLVAILVLGSLWGAAEVVLGSAMAAANVPFRAGVLTGIGVAAMGVALAAFRRPAMLMGIAVVAVLCKQLVVPILRVSVLCEANSSLAVVLEGAALGIVASLLGRRMEGRLPVRVGAGAAAGVLAAGAFYFAGLRVAPCNYLASFARPGGAVAFMVEQGLVWAAFAAALLPVGFWLGARSASAVPALRSRRPLVYGAVSAAIVACCWLASALTIAGRV
;
A
#
# COMPACT_ATOMS: atom_id res chain seq x y z
N MET A 1 21.17 55.42 29.42
CA MET A 1 21.04 54.33 28.43
C MET A 1 20.30 53.20 29.12
N GLN A 2 19.04 52.97 28.76
CA GLN A 2 18.14 52.04 29.42
C GLN A 2 17.90 50.87 28.46
N PHE A 3 18.37 49.68 28.83
CA PHE A 3 18.13 48.43 28.11
C PHE A 3 16.70 47.96 28.39
N GLY A 4 15.85 47.92 27.36
CA GLY A 4 14.55 47.28 27.41
C GLY A 4 14.65 45.79 27.06
N PRO A 5 13.83 44.91 27.68
CA PRO A 5 13.84 43.49 27.35
C PRO A 5 13.12 43.20 26.02
N PRO A 6 13.49 42.11 25.31
CA PRO A 6 12.80 41.69 24.09
C PRO A 6 11.40 41.13 24.41
N ARG A 7 10.40 41.60 23.64
CA ARG A 7 9.03 41.07 23.63
C ARG A 7 9.00 39.76 22.85
N GLY A 8 8.36 38.74 23.44
CA GLY A 8 8.25 37.39 22.92
C GLY A 8 7.39 37.24 21.66
N THR A 9 7.67 36.17 20.92
CA THR A 9 6.98 35.74 19.69
C THR A 9 6.68 34.24 19.75
N ASP A 10 6.25 33.72 20.91
CA ASP A 10 6.04 32.28 21.11
C ASP A 10 4.56 31.85 21.03
N ASP A 11 3.62 32.78 20.82
CA ASP A 11 2.17 32.49 20.90
C ASP A 11 1.48 32.25 19.53
N GLU A 12 2.11 32.58 18.40
CA GLU A 12 1.49 32.36 17.07
C GLU A 12 1.75 30.94 16.51
N GLU A 13 2.86 30.29 16.89
CA GLU A 13 3.21 28.95 16.40
C GLU A 13 2.32 27.85 17.03
N GLY A 14 1.79 28.09 18.23
CA GLY A 14 0.86 27.17 18.90
C GLY A 14 -0.56 27.13 18.31
N ALA A 15 -1.04 28.25 17.75
CA ALA A 15 -2.38 28.34 17.17
C ALA A 15 -2.45 27.72 15.76
N GLU A 16 -1.38 27.86 14.96
CA GLU A 16 -1.29 27.25 13.63
C GLU A 16 -1.19 25.71 13.71
N VAL A 17 -0.49 25.18 14.72
CA VAL A 17 -0.41 23.72 14.96
C VAL A 17 -1.75 23.13 15.42
N ALA A 18 -2.52 23.84 16.25
CA ALA A 18 -3.84 23.39 16.72
C ALA A 18 -4.94 23.47 15.64
N MET A 19 -4.85 24.44 14.73
CA MET A 19 -5.82 24.60 13.63
C MET A 19 -5.60 23.56 12.52
N VAL A 20 -4.34 23.21 12.21
CA VAL A 20 -4.04 22.13 11.25
C VAL A 20 -4.41 20.74 11.77
N ASP A 21 -4.41 20.52 13.10
CA ASP A 21 -4.90 19.28 13.73
C ASP A 21 -6.44 19.15 13.67
N SER A 22 -7.16 20.28 13.61
CA SER A 22 -8.62 20.32 13.64
C SER A 22 -9.28 20.01 12.29
N ASP A 23 -8.70 20.45 11.17
CA ASP A 23 -9.20 20.10 9.82
C ASP A 23 -8.87 18.65 9.42
N THR A 24 -7.81 18.07 9.99
CA THR A 24 -7.42 16.67 9.77
C THR A 24 -8.28 15.67 10.57
N LYS A 25 -9.07 16.15 11.55
CA LYS A 25 -9.93 15.33 12.42
C LYS A 25 -11.26 14.88 11.79
N ARG A 26 -11.62 15.33 10.58
CA ARG A 26 -12.96 15.08 9.98
C ARG A 26 -13.03 14.18 8.75
N ALA A 27 -11.98 13.43 8.42
CA ALA A 27 -12.23 12.17 7.73
C ALA A 27 -12.86 11.23 8.77
N GLY A 28 -14.18 11.05 8.71
CA GLY A 28 -14.89 10.19 9.67
C GLY A 28 -14.26 8.80 9.67
N GLY A 29 -14.12 8.16 10.84
CA GLY A 29 -13.50 6.83 10.95
C GLY A 29 -14.09 5.80 10.00
N VAL A 30 -15.38 5.96 9.64
CA VAL A 30 -16.06 5.15 8.62
C VAL A 30 -15.45 5.32 7.23
N ASP A 31 -15.08 6.53 6.79
CA ASP A 31 -14.42 6.72 5.48
C ASP A 31 -13.07 6.05 5.42
N LEU A 32 -12.33 6.11 6.52
CA LEU A 32 -11.04 5.44 6.61
C LEU A 32 -11.21 3.93 6.48
N LEU A 33 -12.18 3.34 7.19
CA LEU A 33 -12.48 1.91 7.11
C LEU A 33 -12.96 1.51 5.71
N VAL A 34 -13.85 2.28 5.10
CA VAL A 34 -14.34 2.02 3.73
C VAL A 34 -13.18 2.09 2.73
N ALA A 35 -12.31 3.09 2.83
CA ALA A 35 -11.15 3.21 1.96
C ALA A 35 -10.16 2.07 2.14
N ILE A 36 -9.88 1.66 3.38
CA ILE A 36 -9.05 0.48 3.68
C ILE A 36 -9.65 -0.78 3.03
N LEU A 37 -10.95 -1.00 3.20
CA LEU A 37 -11.63 -2.17 2.62
C LEU A 37 -11.60 -2.14 1.10
N VAL A 38 -11.93 -1.01 0.48
CA VAL A 38 -12.00 -0.87 -0.99
C VAL A 38 -10.61 -0.99 -1.62
N LEU A 39 -9.63 -0.20 -1.16
CA LEU A 39 -8.28 -0.21 -1.75
C LEU A 39 -7.55 -1.52 -1.46
N GLY A 40 -7.72 -2.09 -0.26
CA GLY A 40 -7.17 -3.40 0.07
C GLY A 40 -7.81 -4.53 -0.75
N SER A 41 -9.12 -4.48 -1.00
CA SER A 41 -9.79 -5.48 -1.85
C SER A 41 -9.36 -5.38 -3.31
N LEU A 42 -9.18 -4.15 -3.83
CA LEU A 42 -8.67 -3.93 -5.18
C LEU A 42 -7.25 -4.46 -5.35
N TRP A 43 -6.36 -4.19 -4.39
CA TRP A 43 -5.00 -4.72 -4.40
C TRP A 43 -5.00 -6.25 -4.27
N GLY A 44 -5.76 -6.82 -3.33
CA GLY A 44 -5.90 -8.26 -3.16
C GLY A 44 -6.44 -8.96 -4.41
N ALA A 45 -7.43 -8.37 -5.08
CA ALA A 45 -7.94 -8.88 -6.35
C ALA A 45 -6.90 -8.78 -7.48
N ALA A 46 -6.10 -7.72 -7.55
CA ALA A 46 -4.99 -7.64 -8.50
C ALA A 46 -3.96 -8.76 -8.24
N GLU A 47 -3.58 -8.99 -6.98
CA GLU A 47 -2.67 -10.07 -6.58
C GLU A 47 -3.15 -11.45 -7.02
N VAL A 48 -4.45 -11.73 -6.87
CA VAL A 48 -5.05 -13.03 -7.19
C VAL A 48 -5.34 -13.15 -8.68
N VAL A 49 -6.14 -12.23 -9.23
CA VAL A 49 -6.67 -12.29 -10.61
C VAL A 49 -5.59 -11.94 -11.61
N LEU A 50 -5.00 -10.75 -11.51
CA LEU A 50 -3.95 -10.32 -12.43
C LEU A 50 -2.68 -11.15 -12.22
N GLY A 51 -2.37 -11.51 -10.98
CA GLY A 51 -1.28 -12.45 -10.69
C GLY A 51 -1.45 -13.80 -11.39
N SER A 52 -2.64 -14.40 -11.34
CA SER A 52 -2.94 -15.63 -12.08
C SER A 52 -2.81 -15.44 -13.58
N ALA A 53 -3.39 -14.37 -14.13
CA ALA A 53 -3.34 -14.10 -15.56
C ALA A 53 -1.89 -13.91 -16.07
N MET A 54 -1.08 -13.14 -15.34
CA MET A 54 0.34 -12.95 -15.67
C MET A 54 1.14 -14.24 -15.56
N ALA A 55 0.83 -15.10 -14.58
CA ALA A 55 1.47 -16.41 -14.48
C ALA A 55 1.14 -17.31 -15.68
N ALA A 56 -0.13 -17.34 -16.09
CA ALA A 56 -0.56 -18.10 -17.27
C ALA A 56 0.08 -17.58 -18.56
N ALA A 57 0.29 -16.26 -18.66
CA ALA A 57 0.93 -15.62 -19.80
C ALA A 57 2.47 -15.62 -19.74
N ASN A 58 3.09 -16.25 -18.73
CA ASN A 58 4.55 -16.26 -18.51
C ASN A 58 5.18 -14.86 -18.52
N VAL A 59 4.48 -13.86 -17.99
CA VAL A 59 4.97 -12.48 -17.97
C VAL A 59 6.15 -12.36 -17.00
N PRO A 60 7.34 -11.93 -17.47
CA PRO A 60 8.47 -11.69 -16.60
C PRO A 60 8.14 -10.53 -15.65
N PHE A 61 8.77 -10.49 -14.47
CA PHE A 61 8.61 -9.40 -13.49
C PHE A 61 7.21 -9.26 -12.86
N ARG A 62 6.39 -10.32 -12.90
CA ARG A 62 5.07 -10.37 -12.25
C ARG A 62 5.05 -9.75 -10.84
N ALA A 63 6.02 -10.10 -9.99
CA ALA A 63 6.11 -9.60 -8.63
C ALA A 63 6.26 -8.07 -8.57
N GLY A 64 7.13 -7.50 -9.41
CA GLY A 64 7.33 -6.06 -9.46
C GLY A 64 6.09 -5.30 -9.94
N VAL A 65 5.38 -5.82 -10.95
CA VAL A 65 4.13 -5.21 -11.44
C VAL A 65 3.08 -5.17 -10.33
N LEU A 66 2.90 -6.28 -9.60
CA LEU A 66 1.94 -6.36 -8.50
C LEU A 66 2.30 -5.43 -7.34
N THR A 67 3.58 -5.35 -6.97
CA THR A 67 4.08 -4.37 -6.01
C THR A 67 3.83 -2.94 -6.47
N GLY A 68 4.05 -2.63 -7.75
CA GLY A 68 3.72 -1.32 -8.30
C GLY A 68 2.23 -0.98 -8.12
N ILE A 69 1.33 -1.94 -8.36
CA ILE A 69 -0.12 -1.76 -8.20
C ILE A 69 -0.49 -1.57 -6.73
N GLY A 70 0.10 -2.35 -5.82
CA GLY A 70 -0.07 -2.19 -4.37
C GLY A 70 0.36 -0.81 -3.90
N VAL A 71 1.57 -0.40 -4.27
CA VAL A 71 2.11 0.95 -4.02
C VAL A 71 1.23 2.05 -4.62
N ALA A 72 0.67 1.88 -5.82
CA ALA A 72 -0.28 2.85 -6.39
C ALA A 72 -1.56 2.95 -5.55
N ALA A 73 -2.16 1.82 -5.15
CA ALA A 73 -3.36 1.82 -4.31
C ALA A 73 -3.10 2.51 -2.96
N MET A 74 -1.94 2.25 -2.36
CA MET A 74 -1.49 2.94 -1.15
C MET A 74 -1.17 4.42 -1.39
N GLY A 75 -0.67 4.78 -2.57
CA GLY A 75 -0.49 6.17 -2.99
C GLY A 75 -1.81 6.95 -3.02
N VAL A 76 -2.88 6.32 -3.54
CA VAL A 76 -4.24 6.89 -3.51
C VAL A 76 -4.65 7.17 -2.05
N ALA A 77 -4.45 6.20 -1.18
CA ALA A 77 -4.77 6.29 0.24
C ALA A 77 -4.00 7.43 0.95
N LEU A 78 -2.69 7.52 0.72
CA LEU A 78 -1.82 8.55 1.30
C LEU A 78 -2.28 9.95 0.92
N ALA A 79 -2.56 10.18 -0.38
CA ALA A 79 -2.93 11.51 -0.85
C ALA A 79 -4.34 11.92 -0.39
N ALA A 80 -5.28 10.97 -0.32
CA ALA A 80 -6.66 11.23 0.07
C ALA A 80 -6.84 11.43 1.59
N PHE A 81 -6.13 10.65 2.42
CA PHE A 81 -6.38 10.60 3.87
C PHE A 81 -5.23 11.07 4.74
N ARG A 82 -4.01 11.21 4.20
CA ARG A 82 -2.82 11.69 4.93
C ARG A 82 -2.44 10.88 6.17
N ARG A 83 -2.89 9.62 6.28
CA ARG A 83 -2.65 8.75 7.43
C ARG A 83 -1.82 7.53 7.03
N PRO A 84 -0.48 7.54 7.21
CA PRO A 84 0.37 6.42 6.80
C PRO A 84 0.05 5.11 7.52
N ALA A 85 -0.50 5.18 8.74
CA ALA A 85 -0.95 4.00 9.48
C ALA A 85 -2.05 3.19 8.75
N MET A 86 -2.83 3.81 7.85
CA MET A 86 -3.87 3.09 7.11
C MET A 86 -3.31 2.09 6.09
N LEU A 87 -2.05 2.27 5.66
CA LEU A 87 -1.42 1.43 4.65
C LEU A 87 -1.26 -0.01 5.12
N MET A 88 -1.01 -0.20 6.42
CA MET A 88 -1.01 -1.53 7.02
C MET A 88 -2.39 -2.18 6.95
N GLY A 89 -3.46 -1.43 7.20
CA GLY A 89 -4.84 -1.92 7.06
C GLY A 89 -5.14 -2.38 5.63
N ILE A 90 -4.72 -1.59 4.64
CA ILE A 90 -4.86 -1.94 3.21
C ILE A 90 -4.13 -3.25 2.90
N ALA A 91 -2.90 -3.41 3.36
CA ALA A 91 -2.12 -4.64 3.17
C ALA A 91 -2.78 -5.86 3.84
N VAL A 92 -3.33 -5.70 5.04
CA VAL A 92 -4.06 -6.78 5.75
C VAL A 92 -5.27 -7.23 4.94
N VAL A 93 -6.09 -6.30 4.43
CA VAL A 93 -7.25 -6.65 3.60
C VAL A 93 -6.83 -7.35 2.30
N ALA A 94 -5.75 -6.90 1.67
CA ALA A 94 -5.20 -7.55 0.48
C ALA A 94 -4.74 -9.00 0.78
N VAL A 95 -4.09 -9.22 1.93
CA VAL A 95 -3.72 -10.56 2.40
C VAL A 95 -4.95 -11.42 2.66
N LEU A 96 -5.98 -10.90 3.32
CA LEU A 96 -7.22 -11.66 3.57
C LEU A 96 -7.87 -12.12 2.25
N CYS A 97 -7.86 -11.25 1.23
CA CYS A 97 -8.34 -11.60 -0.10
C CYS A 97 -7.50 -12.72 -0.74
N LYS A 98 -6.16 -12.67 -0.65
CA LYS A 98 -5.27 -13.75 -1.12
C LYS A 98 -5.51 -15.06 -0.35
N GLN A 99 -5.78 -14.98 0.95
CA GLN A 99 -5.98 -16.14 1.82
C GLN A 99 -7.31 -16.87 1.59
N LEU A 100 -8.19 -16.38 0.69
CA LEU A 100 -9.36 -17.13 0.21
C LEU A 100 -8.99 -18.50 -0.40
N VAL A 101 -7.74 -18.67 -0.82
CA VAL A 101 -7.18 -19.94 -1.31
C VAL A 101 -7.25 -21.08 -0.28
N VAL A 102 -7.12 -20.76 1.01
CA VAL A 102 -7.13 -21.74 2.10
C VAL A 102 -8.49 -22.44 2.22
N PRO A 103 -9.62 -21.74 2.39
CA PRO A 103 -10.92 -22.40 2.47
C PRO A 103 -11.38 -23.00 1.13
N ILE A 104 -11.02 -22.40 -0.02
CA ILE A 104 -11.49 -22.88 -1.34
C ILE A 104 -10.73 -24.14 -1.77
N LEU A 105 -9.40 -24.15 -1.68
CA LEU A 105 -8.56 -25.27 -2.12
C LEU A 105 -8.20 -26.25 -0.99
N ARG A 106 -8.64 -25.99 0.25
CA ARG A 106 -8.34 -26.80 1.44
C ARG A 106 -6.83 -26.94 1.71
N VAL A 107 -6.03 -25.96 1.30
CA VAL A 107 -4.57 -25.92 1.51
C VAL A 107 -4.21 -25.23 2.82
N SER A 108 -3.00 -25.47 3.33
CA SER A 108 -2.51 -24.79 4.54
C SER A 108 -2.24 -23.31 4.27
N VAL A 109 -2.43 -22.45 5.28
CA VAL A 109 -2.06 -21.01 5.27
C VAL A 109 -0.59 -20.82 4.90
N LEU A 110 0.26 -21.80 5.20
CA LEU A 110 1.69 -21.77 4.88
C LEU A 110 1.97 -21.75 3.38
N CYS A 111 1.06 -22.25 2.52
CA CYS A 111 1.26 -22.28 1.08
C CYS A 111 1.42 -20.89 0.45
N GLU A 112 0.78 -19.88 1.03
CA GLU A 112 0.82 -18.49 0.55
C GLU A 112 1.51 -17.54 1.54
N ALA A 113 2.09 -18.07 2.61
CA ALA A 113 2.72 -17.26 3.66
C ALA A 113 3.81 -16.34 3.11
N ASN A 114 4.62 -16.83 2.17
CA ASN A 114 5.68 -16.02 1.56
C ASN A 114 5.10 -14.83 0.75
N SER A 115 4.08 -15.07 -0.09
CA SER A 115 3.47 -13.98 -0.86
C SER A 115 2.70 -13.01 0.04
N SER A 116 2.01 -13.48 1.09
CA SER A 116 1.36 -12.61 2.07
C SER A 116 2.35 -11.79 2.88
N LEU A 117 3.51 -12.35 3.24
CA LEU A 117 4.57 -11.62 3.93
C LEU A 117 5.10 -10.47 3.07
N ALA A 118 5.31 -10.69 1.77
CA ALA A 118 5.74 -9.63 0.85
C ALA A 118 4.75 -8.45 0.84
N VAL A 119 3.44 -8.71 0.74
CA VAL A 119 2.38 -7.69 0.74
C VAL A 119 2.38 -6.88 2.05
N VAL A 120 2.51 -7.55 3.20
CA VAL A 120 2.58 -6.86 4.50
C VAL A 120 3.82 -6.00 4.62
N LEU A 121 4.98 -6.52 4.21
CA LEU A 121 6.25 -5.78 4.25
C LEU A 121 6.25 -4.59 3.30
N GLU A 122 5.60 -4.70 2.15
CA GLU A 122 5.41 -3.58 1.22
C GLU A 122 4.58 -2.46 1.85
N GLY A 123 3.44 -2.81 2.48
CA GLY A 123 2.61 -1.85 3.19
C GLY A 123 3.32 -1.20 4.37
N ALA A 124 4.09 -1.98 5.14
CA ALA A 124 4.91 -1.48 6.24
C ALA A 124 6.01 -0.54 5.73
N ALA A 125 6.73 -0.94 4.69
CA ALA A 125 7.84 -0.19 4.12
C ALA A 125 7.38 1.17 3.59
N LEU A 126 6.32 1.19 2.80
CA LEU A 126 5.76 2.43 2.30
C LEU A 126 5.18 3.29 3.43
N GLY A 127 4.56 2.67 4.45
CA GLY A 127 4.10 3.37 5.65
C GLY A 127 5.23 4.09 6.40
N ILE A 128 6.37 3.43 6.57
CA ILE A 128 7.58 4.00 7.19
C ILE A 128 8.14 5.13 6.33
N VAL A 129 8.30 4.92 5.03
CA VAL A 129 8.83 5.96 4.13
C VAL A 129 7.90 7.17 4.10
N ALA A 130 6.59 6.95 4.04
CA ALA A 130 5.60 8.02 4.04
C ALA A 130 5.53 8.77 5.38
N SER A 131 5.70 8.10 6.52
CA SER A 131 5.72 8.77 7.82
C SER A 131 6.97 9.64 7.99
N LEU A 132 8.12 9.22 7.44
CA LEU A 132 9.37 10.00 7.46
C LEU A 132 9.34 11.18 6.49
N LEU A 133 8.76 11.01 5.29
CA LEU A 133 8.73 12.07 4.27
C LEU A 133 7.55 13.04 4.47
N GLY A 134 6.44 12.60 5.07
CA GLY A 134 5.30 13.42 5.45
C GLY A 134 4.83 14.37 4.35
N ARG A 135 4.72 15.66 4.68
CA ARG A 135 4.28 16.73 3.75
C ARG A 135 5.22 16.93 2.55
N ARG A 136 6.48 16.45 2.59
CA ARG A 136 7.42 16.63 1.47
C ARG A 136 6.96 15.94 0.19
N MET A 137 6.08 14.93 0.30
CA MET A 137 5.50 14.25 -0.85
C MET A 137 4.46 15.11 -1.61
N GLU A 138 3.95 16.20 -1.03
CA GLU A 138 2.84 16.97 -1.61
C GLU A 138 3.23 17.79 -2.83
N GLY A 139 4.43 18.37 -2.84
CA GLY A 139 4.81 19.34 -3.87
C GLY A 139 5.82 18.85 -4.91
N ARG A 140 6.41 17.67 -4.75
CA ARG A 140 7.60 17.28 -5.54
C ARG A 140 7.48 15.87 -6.11
N LEU A 141 7.32 15.77 -7.44
CA LEU A 141 7.34 14.49 -8.16
C LEU A 141 8.61 13.66 -7.84
N PRO A 142 9.83 14.21 -7.80
CA PRO A 142 11.02 13.44 -7.45
C PRO A 142 10.97 12.81 -6.06
N VAL A 143 10.32 13.48 -5.10
CA VAL A 143 10.16 12.95 -3.74
C VAL A 143 9.21 11.75 -3.74
N ARG A 144 8.14 11.78 -4.56
CA ARG A 144 7.23 10.64 -4.70
C ARG A 144 7.90 9.46 -5.41
N VAL A 145 8.64 9.72 -6.48
CA VAL A 145 9.40 8.68 -7.19
C VAL A 145 10.44 8.05 -6.25
N GLY A 146 11.20 8.88 -5.54
CA GLY A 146 12.18 8.42 -4.54
C GLY A 146 11.55 7.66 -3.38
N ALA A 147 10.38 8.10 -2.89
CA ALA A 147 9.64 7.39 -1.86
C ALA A 147 9.21 5.99 -2.31
N GLY A 148 8.71 5.87 -3.54
CA GLY A 148 8.32 4.57 -4.11
C GLY A 148 9.53 3.66 -4.28
N ALA A 149 10.62 4.17 -4.84
CA ALA A 149 11.88 3.43 -4.96
C ALA A 149 12.40 2.94 -3.60
N ALA A 150 12.47 3.84 -2.62
CA ALA A 150 12.95 3.52 -1.28
C ALA A 150 12.07 2.47 -0.59
N ALA A 151 10.74 2.59 -0.71
CA ALA A 151 9.80 1.62 -0.18
C ALA A 151 9.98 0.24 -0.84
N GLY A 152 10.15 0.18 -2.17
CA GLY A 152 10.38 -1.08 -2.89
C GLY A 152 11.69 -1.76 -2.49
N VAL A 153 12.79 -1.00 -2.37
CA VAL A 153 14.08 -1.52 -1.88
C VAL A 153 13.96 -2.04 -0.46
N LEU A 154 13.33 -1.27 0.43
CA LEU A 154 13.17 -1.64 1.84
C LEU A 154 12.28 -2.87 1.99
N ALA A 155 11.18 -2.94 1.25
CA ALA A 155 10.29 -4.10 1.22
C ALA A 155 11.01 -5.36 0.71
N ALA A 156 11.75 -5.27 -0.40
CA ALA A 156 12.50 -6.39 -0.96
C ALA A 156 13.59 -6.90 0.00
N GLY A 157 14.35 -5.97 0.61
CA GLY A 157 15.36 -6.33 1.60
C GLY A 157 14.75 -6.99 2.84
N ALA A 158 13.70 -6.40 3.40
CA ALA A 158 12.99 -6.99 4.53
C ALA A 158 12.41 -8.37 4.18
N PHE A 159 11.86 -8.52 2.97
CA PHE A 159 11.30 -9.77 2.48
C PHE A 159 12.36 -10.87 2.32
N TYR A 160 13.55 -10.54 1.81
CA TYR A 160 14.65 -11.49 1.72
C TYR A 160 15.02 -12.06 3.10
N PHE A 161 15.27 -11.19 4.08
CA PHE A 161 15.70 -11.63 5.41
C PHE A 161 14.57 -12.28 6.21
N ALA A 162 13.36 -11.72 6.18
CA ALA A 162 12.23 -12.26 6.92
C ALA A 162 11.70 -13.54 6.27
N GLY A 163 11.60 -13.59 4.94
CA GLY A 163 11.12 -14.75 4.20
C GLY A 163 11.99 -15.98 4.42
N LEU A 164 13.32 -15.82 4.42
CA LEU A 164 14.24 -16.94 4.72
C LEU A 164 14.09 -17.49 6.13
N ARG A 165 13.59 -16.69 7.08
CA ARG A 165 13.41 -17.08 8.49
C ARG A 165 12.01 -17.64 8.77
N VAL A 166 10.98 -17.07 8.16
CA VAL A 166 9.58 -17.31 8.54
C VAL A 166 8.90 -18.30 7.60
N ALA A 167 9.16 -18.22 6.29
CA ALA A 167 8.47 -19.03 5.29
C ALA A 167 9.36 -19.27 4.05
N PRO A 168 10.47 -20.04 4.19
CA PRO A 168 11.38 -20.27 3.08
C PRO A 168 10.69 -21.07 1.99
N CYS A 169 10.55 -20.49 0.80
CA CYS A 169 10.15 -21.21 -0.40
C CYS A 169 11.38 -21.57 -1.24
N ASN A 170 11.27 -22.59 -2.11
CA ASN A 170 12.37 -23.03 -2.98
C ASN A 170 12.99 -21.89 -3.78
N TYR A 171 12.15 -20.95 -4.26
CA TYR A 171 12.63 -19.78 -4.98
C TYR A 171 13.52 -18.89 -4.11
N LEU A 172 13.08 -18.51 -2.91
CA LEU A 172 13.87 -17.66 -2.02
C LEU A 172 15.11 -18.39 -1.48
N ALA A 173 14.98 -19.69 -1.22
CA ALA A 173 16.09 -20.55 -0.78
C ALA A 173 17.19 -20.68 -1.84
N SER A 174 16.88 -20.52 -3.14
CA SER A 174 17.91 -20.49 -4.20
C SER A 174 18.90 -19.32 -4.07
N PHE A 175 18.51 -18.28 -3.32
CA PHE A 175 19.37 -17.16 -2.96
C PHE A 175 20.07 -17.34 -1.60
N ALA A 176 19.89 -18.45 -0.88
CA ALA A 176 20.54 -18.71 0.41
C ALA A 176 22.00 -19.17 0.26
N ARG A 177 22.80 -18.37 -0.44
CA ARG A 177 24.22 -18.60 -0.73
C ARG A 177 25.03 -17.32 -0.48
N PRO A 178 26.36 -17.39 -0.32
CA PRO A 178 27.20 -16.19 -0.18
C PRO A 178 26.94 -15.20 -1.32
N GLY A 179 26.64 -13.93 -1.01
CA GLY A 179 26.28 -12.91 -1.99
C GLY A 179 24.84 -12.97 -2.52
N GLY A 180 24.04 -13.96 -2.12
CA GLY A 180 22.69 -14.16 -2.63
C GLY A 180 21.70 -13.04 -2.28
N ALA A 181 21.93 -12.31 -1.19
CA ALA A 181 21.17 -11.09 -0.87
C ALA A 181 21.33 -10.01 -1.94
N VAL A 182 22.57 -9.79 -2.42
CA VAL A 182 22.86 -8.83 -3.48
C VAL A 182 22.24 -9.30 -4.80
N ALA A 183 22.38 -10.58 -5.13
CA ALA A 183 21.76 -11.16 -6.32
C ALA A 183 20.23 -10.99 -6.30
N PHE A 184 19.57 -11.28 -5.18
CA PHE A 184 18.13 -11.07 -5.00
C PHE A 184 17.73 -9.60 -5.17
N MET A 185 18.50 -8.68 -4.58
CA MET A 185 18.23 -7.25 -4.71
C MET A 185 18.37 -6.76 -6.15
N VAL A 186 19.35 -7.26 -6.91
CA VAL A 186 19.53 -6.90 -8.32
C VAL A 186 18.42 -7.49 -9.19
N GLU A 187 18.07 -8.76 -8.99
CA GLU A 187 17.08 -9.45 -9.82
C GLU A 187 15.63 -9.06 -9.52
N GLN A 188 15.30 -8.87 -8.23
CA GLN A 188 13.92 -8.61 -7.79
C GLN A 188 13.78 -7.25 -7.13
N GLY A 189 14.69 -6.89 -6.22
CA GLY A 189 14.59 -5.63 -5.48
C GLY A 189 14.56 -4.38 -6.37
N LEU A 190 15.41 -4.32 -7.40
CA LEU A 190 15.41 -3.22 -8.37
C LEU A 190 14.13 -3.16 -9.19
N VAL A 191 13.57 -4.31 -9.54
CA VAL A 191 12.32 -4.40 -10.30
C VAL A 191 11.17 -3.88 -9.44
N TRP A 192 11.09 -4.29 -8.17
CA TRP A 192 10.07 -3.80 -7.23
C TRP A 192 10.21 -2.29 -7.02
N ALA A 193 11.43 -1.80 -6.82
CA ALA A 193 11.73 -0.39 -6.67
C ALA A 193 11.34 0.41 -7.91
N ALA A 194 11.64 -0.08 -9.12
CA ALA A 194 11.32 0.60 -10.37
C ALA A 194 9.81 0.75 -10.57
N PHE A 195 9.04 -0.34 -10.40
CA PHE A 195 7.59 -0.28 -10.52
C PHE A 195 6.96 0.57 -9.42
N ALA A 196 7.41 0.45 -8.17
CA ALA A 196 6.94 1.30 -7.07
C ALA A 196 7.23 2.79 -7.32
N ALA A 197 8.43 3.12 -7.81
CA ALA A 197 8.83 4.49 -8.16
C ALA A 197 7.97 5.08 -9.29
N ALA A 198 7.62 4.26 -10.28
CA ALA A 198 6.78 4.68 -11.41
C ALA A 198 5.30 4.85 -11.01
N LEU A 199 4.77 3.95 -10.19
CA LEU A 199 3.34 3.86 -9.90
C LEU A 199 2.90 4.65 -8.65
N LEU A 200 3.79 4.92 -7.69
CA LEU A 200 3.45 5.74 -6.52
C LEU A 200 2.97 7.15 -6.92
N PRO A 201 3.64 7.90 -7.83
CA PRO A 201 3.17 9.22 -8.23
C PRO A 201 1.78 9.20 -8.88
N VAL A 202 1.49 8.15 -9.67
CA VAL A 202 0.19 7.96 -10.33
C VAL A 202 -0.90 7.74 -9.30
N GLY A 203 -0.68 6.83 -8.36
CA GLY A 203 -1.59 6.59 -7.25
C GLY A 203 -1.82 7.84 -6.40
N PHE A 204 -0.75 8.55 -6.05
CA PHE A 204 -0.82 9.79 -5.28
C PHE A 204 -1.62 10.87 -6.01
N TRP A 205 -1.44 11.03 -7.32
CA TRP A 205 -2.22 11.97 -8.13
C TRP A 205 -3.71 11.60 -8.16
N LEU A 206 -4.04 10.32 -8.34
CA LEU A 206 -5.42 9.83 -8.29
C LEU A 206 -6.07 10.09 -6.93
N GLY A 207 -5.33 9.86 -5.83
CA GLY A 207 -5.80 10.14 -4.47
C GLY A 207 -6.01 11.62 -4.19
N ALA A 208 -5.11 12.48 -4.66
CA ALA A 208 -5.27 13.92 -4.53
C ALA A 208 -6.52 14.42 -5.29
N ARG A 209 -6.82 13.82 -6.45
CA ARG A 209 -8.03 14.12 -7.22
C ARG A 209 -9.30 13.62 -6.53
N SER A 210 -9.26 12.46 -5.88
CA SER A 210 -10.42 11.88 -5.20
C SER A 210 -10.70 12.49 -3.83
N ALA A 211 -9.70 13.15 -3.20
CA ALA A 211 -9.82 13.77 -1.89
C ALA A 211 -10.99 14.77 -1.77
N SER A 212 -11.30 15.51 -2.84
CA SER A 212 -12.44 16.43 -2.88
C SER A 212 -13.76 15.75 -3.31
N ALA A 213 -13.67 14.70 -4.14
CA ALA A 213 -14.83 14.02 -4.70
C ALA A 213 -15.53 13.09 -3.69
N VAL A 214 -14.76 12.36 -2.88
CA VAL A 214 -15.30 11.36 -1.94
C VAL A 214 -16.18 11.99 -0.85
N PRO A 215 -15.76 13.06 -0.15
CA PRO A 215 -16.61 13.72 0.85
C PRO A 215 -17.88 14.35 0.24
N ALA A 216 -17.77 14.88 -0.98
CA ALA A 216 -18.92 15.45 -1.70
C ALA A 216 -19.95 14.37 -2.08
N LEU A 217 -19.49 13.19 -2.52
CA LEU A 217 -20.37 12.07 -2.83
C LEU A 217 -21.04 11.53 -1.57
N ARG A 218 -20.28 11.36 -0.48
CA ARG A 218 -20.80 10.88 0.81
C ARG A 218 -21.87 11.81 1.38
N SER A 219 -21.64 13.12 1.36
CA SER A 219 -22.58 14.10 1.92
C SER A 219 -23.87 14.22 1.11
N ARG A 220 -23.78 14.16 -0.22
CA ARG A 220 -24.94 14.29 -1.11
C ARG A 220 -25.72 12.98 -1.28
N ARG A 221 -25.03 11.84 -1.32
CA ARG A 221 -25.61 10.52 -1.66
C ARG A 221 -24.96 9.39 -0.83
N PRO A 222 -25.19 9.34 0.49
CA PRO A 222 -24.55 8.36 1.37
C PRO A 222 -24.88 6.91 1.00
N LEU A 223 -26.11 6.64 0.56
CA LEU A 223 -26.53 5.31 0.11
C LEU A 223 -25.77 4.87 -1.14
N VAL A 224 -25.56 5.77 -2.11
CA VAL A 224 -24.80 5.46 -3.34
C VAL A 224 -23.34 5.20 -3.01
N TYR A 225 -22.74 6.02 -2.14
CA TYR A 225 -21.38 5.81 -1.68
C TYR A 225 -21.20 4.44 -1.01
N GLY A 226 -22.10 4.07 -0.10
CA GLY A 226 -22.08 2.77 0.56
C GLY A 226 -22.29 1.61 -0.42
N ALA A 227 -23.29 1.71 -1.29
CA ALA A 227 -23.62 0.67 -2.27
C ALA A 227 -22.49 0.43 -3.28
N VAL A 228 -21.89 1.50 -3.82
CA VAL A 228 -20.75 1.39 -4.76
C VAL A 228 -19.55 0.78 -4.06
N SER A 229 -19.22 1.22 -2.85
CA SER A 229 -18.10 0.67 -2.07
C SER A 229 -18.30 -0.82 -1.77
N ALA A 230 -19.50 -1.20 -1.33
CA ALA A 230 -19.86 -2.59 -1.07
C ALA A 230 -19.82 -3.44 -2.35
N ALA A 231 -20.32 -2.91 -3.48
CA ALA A 231 -20.27 -3.59 -4.77
C ALA A 231 -18.83 -3.82 -5.23
N ILE A 232 -17.95 -2.82 -5.12
CA ILE A 232 -16.52 -2.97 -5.47
C ILE A 232 -15.88 -4.07 -4.64
N VAL A 233 -16.07 -4.06 -3.31
CA VAL A 233 -15.54 -5.09 -2.42
C VAL A 233 -16.10 -6.46 -2.81
N ALA A 234 -17.42 -6.60 -2.93
CA ALA A 234 -18.05 -7.87 -3.30
C ALA A 234 -17.53 -8.41 -4.64
N CYS A 235 -17.42 -7.57 -5.67
CA CYS A 235 -16.88 -7.94 -6.97
C CYS A 235 -15.41 -8.37 -6.89
N CYS A 236 -14.57 -7.67 -6.13
CA CYS A 236 -13.15 -8.02 -5.96
C CYS A 236 -13.00 -9.41 -5.31
N TRP A 237 -13.77 -9.66 -4.25
CA TRP A 237 -13.71 -10.93 -3.53
C TRP A 237 -14.30 -12.08 -4.35
N LEU A 238 -15.42 -11.85 -5.05
CA LEU A 238 -16.02 -12.84 -5.93
C LEU A 238 -15.10 -13.19 -7.10
N ALA A 239 -14.53 -12.19 -7.79
CA ALA A 239 -13.60 -12.43 -8.89
C ALA A 239 -12.35 -13.20 -8.42
N SER A 240 -11.83 -12.89 -7.23
CA SER A 240 -10.72 -13.62 -6.61
C SER A 240 -11.11 -15.06 -6.30
N ALA A 241 -12.26 -15.29 -5.66
CA ALA A 241 -12.75 -16.63 -5.35
C ALA A 241 -12.97 -17.48 -6.61
N LEU A 242 -13.59 -16.92 -7.65
CA LEU A 242 -13.79 -17.60 -8.93
C LEU A 242 -12.46 -17.94 -9.61
N THR A 243 -11.51 -17.01 -9.60
CA THR A 243 -10.18 -17.24 -10.17
C THR A 243 -9.44 -18.36 -9.43
N ILE A 244 -9.54 -18.41 -8.10
CA ILE A 244 -8.93 -19.45 -7.28
C ILE A 244 -9.59 -20.80 -7.53
N ALA A 245 -10.92 -20.85 -7.56
CA ALA A 245 -11.68 -22.08 -7.80
C ALA A 245 -11.38 -22.66 -9.20
N GLY A 246 -11.16 -21.81 -10.21
CA GLY A 246 -10.77 -22.23 -11.55
C GLY A 246 -9.32 -22.72 -11.69
N ARG A 247 -8.52 -22.78 -10.61
CA ARG A 247 -7.18 -23.39 -10.61
C ARG A 247 -7.19 -24.90 -10.31
N VAL A 248 -8.34 -25.44 -9.92
CA VAL A 248 -8.58 -26.88 -9.72
C VAL A 248 -8.78 -27.54 -11.08
#